data_AF-A0A3B8T3Y8-F1
#
_entry.id   AF-A0A3B8T3Y8-F1
#
_cell.length_a   1.000
_cell.length_b   1.000
_cell.length_c   1.000
_cell.angle_alpha   90.00
_cell.angle_beta   90.00
_cell.angle_gamma   90.00
#
_symmetry.space_group_name_H-M   'P 1'
#
loop_
_entity.id
_entity.type
_entity.pdbx_description
1 polymer ?
#
loop_
_entity_poly.entity_id
_entity_poly.type
_entity_poly.pdbx_seq_one_letter_code
_entity_poly.pdbx_strand_id
1 'polypeptide(L)'
;MNMKQRGFTLIELIIVIVILGILAVTAAPRFMDMQGDAKISTLAGVKASLESGATLVYAKAALAGEQKKAPGSVNVSQSGTAVNLATQYGYPKSSTVTVATLQDWIDIDGADFEIATVGTTQFTVSLKGQTAYV
;
A
#
# COMPACT_ATOMS: atom_id res chain seq x y z
N MET A 1 -25.83 -13.47 54.48
CA MET A 1 -26.69 -12.40 53.92
C MET A 1 -26.81 -12.64 52.42
N ASN A 2 -27.99 -13.08 51.94
CA ASN A 2 -28.19 -13.40 50.52
C ASN A 2 -28.46 -12.11 49.74
N MET A 3 -27.51 -11.69 48.91
CA MET A 3 -27.69 -10.56 48.00
C MET A 3 -28.70 -10.97 46.92
N LYS A 4 -29.84 -10.28 46.85
CA LYS A 4 -30.82 -10.46 45.77
C LYS A 4 -30.18 -10.00 44.46
N GLN A 5 -29.99 -10.92 43.52
CA GLN A 5 -29.55 -10.62 42.17
C GLN A 5 -30.68 -9.86 41.45
N ARG A 6 -30.45 -8.58 41.15
CA ARG A 6 -31.40 -7.77 40.38
C ARG A 6 -31.24 -8.14 38.91
N GLY A 7 -32.27 -8.74 38.32
CA GLY A 7 -32.31 -9.00 36.88
C GLY A 7 -32.45 -7.70 36.08
N PHE A 8 -31.99 -7.72 34.82
CA PHE A 8 -32.17 -6.63 33.85
C PHE A 8 -33.64 -6.53 33.43
N THR A 9 -34.15 -5.33 33.21
CA THR A 9 -35.52 -5.14 32.71
C THR A 9 -35.59 -5.28 31.19
N LEU A 10 -36.73 -5.74 30.67
CA LEU A 10 -36.93 -5.84 29.22
C LEU A 10 -36.83 -4.48 28.52
N ILE A 11 -37.27 -3.41 29.20
CA ILE A 11 -37.20 -2.05 28.64
C ILE A 11 -35.76 -1.54 28.54
N GLU A 12 -34.90 -1.85 29.51
CA GLU A 12 -33.48 -1.49 29.42
C GLU A 12 -32.81 -2.17 28.22
N LEU A 13 -33.13 -3.44 27.95
CA LEU A 13 -32.60 -4.13 26.78
C LEU A 13 -33.07 -3.49 25.46
N ILE A 14 -34.36 -3.13 25.38
CA ILE A 14 -34.95 -2.48 24.21
C ILE A 14 -34.32 -1.10 23.96
N ILE A 15 -34.12 -0.31 25.01
CA ILE A 15 -33.51 1.02 24.88
C ILE A 15 -32.07 0.90 24.36
N VAL A 16 -31.30 -0.07 24.84
CA VAL A 16 -29.92 -0.30 24.39
C VAL A 16 -29.86 -0.61 22.90
N ILE A 17 -30.69 -1.53 22.40
CA ILE A 17 -30.69 -1.87 20.97
C ILE A 17 -31.16 -0.71 20.09
N VAL A 18 -32.10 0.11 20.58
CA VAL A 18 -32.55 1.32 19.86
C VAL A 18 -31.41 2.34 19.75
N ILE A 19 -30.70 2.60 20.86
CA ILE A 19 -29.55 3.50 20.86
C ILE A 19 -28.45 2.98 19.92
N LEU A 20 -28.10 1.69 20.01
CA LEU A 20 -27.12 1.06 19.13
C LEU A 20 -27.56 1.13 17.66
N GLY A 21 -28.85 0.99 17.37
CA GLY A 21 -29.40 1.13 16.01
C GLY A 21 -29.19 2.53 15.43
N ILE A 22 -29.47 3.59 16.20
CA ILE A 22 -29.27 4.98 15.77
C ILE A 22 -27.78 5.27 15.55
N LEU A 23 -26.92 4.81 16.48
CA LEU A 23 -25.47 4.97 16.36
C LEU A 23 -24.93 4.22 15.14
N ALA A 24 -25.44 3.02 14.85
CA ALA A 24 -25.00 2.24 13.69
C ALA A 24 -25.33 2.94 12.36
N VAL A 25 -26.56 3.46 12.21
CA VAL A 25 -26.99 4.14 10.96
C VAL A 25 -26.21 5.44 10.72
N THR A 26 -25.85 6.16 11.77
CA THR A 26 -25.07 7.41 11.65
C THR A 26 -23.56 7.16 11.51
N ALA A 27 -23.02 6.11 12.13
CA ALA A 27 -21.61 5.78 12.05
C ALA A 27 -21.20 5.05 10.76
N ALA A 28 -22.06 4.20 10.19
CA ALA A 28 -21.72 3.38 9.05
C ALA A 28 -21.29 4.17 7.80
N PRO A 29 -21.99 5.25 7.36
CA PRO A 29 -21.57 6.05 6.21
C PRO A 29 -20.18 6.67 6.43
N ARG A 30 -19.99 7.32 7.59
CA ARG A 30 -18.72 7.94 7.96
C ARG A 30 -17.58 6.93 8.04
N PHE A 31 -17.84 5.72 8.54
CA PHE A 31 -16.85 4.65 8.60
C PHE A 31 -16.44 4.16 7.20
N MET A 32 -17.36 4.13 6.23
CA MET A 32 -17.03 3.81 4.84
C MET A 32 -16.19 4.91 4.19
N ASP A 33 -16.54 6.18 4.40
CA ASP A 33 -15.78 7.33 3.89
C ASP A 33 -14.34 7.34 4.45
N MET A 34 -14.19 7.17 5.76
CA MET A 34 -12.88 7.11 6.42
C MET A 34 -12.01 5.96 5.90
N GLN A 35 -12.60 4.81 5.58
CA GLN A 35 -11.85 3.71 4.95
C GLN A 35 -11.38 4.07 3.54
N GLY A 36 -12.20 4.78 2.75
CA GLY A 36 -11.81 5.29 1.44
C GLY A 36 -10.62 6.25 1.53
N ASP A 37 -10.74 7.26 2.42
CA ASP A 37 -9.68 8.25 2.64
C ASP A 37 -8.38 7.62 3.16
N ALA A 38 -8.48 6.65 4.07
CA ALA A 38 -7.32 5.92 4.57
C ALA A 38 -6.58 5.21 3.43
N LYS A 39 -7.31 4.54 2.53
CA LYS A 39 -6.73 3.84 1.38
C LYS A 39 -6.05 4.81 0.42
N ILE A 40 -6.69 5.94 0.11
CA ILE A 40 -6.11 6.98 -0.76
C ILE A 40 -4.82 7.53 -0.15
N SER A 41 -4.82 7.80 1.16
CA SER A 41 -3.64 8.26 1.91
C SER A 41 -2.50 7.24 1.85
N THR A 42 -2.78 5.95 2.05
CA THR A 42 -1.79 4.88 1.93
C THR A 42 -1.19 4.81 0.53
N LEU A 43 -2.00 4.86 -0.53
CA LEU A 43 -1.50 4.88 -1.91
C LEU A 43 -0.66 6.12 -2.20
N ALA A 44 -1.07 7.29 -1.69
CA ALA A 44 -0.29 8.52 -1.84
C ALA A 44 1.09 8.42 -1.16
N GLY A 45 1.15 7.79 0.02
CA GLY A 45 2.41 7.49 0.71
C GLY A 45 3.32 6.58 -0.12
N VAL A 46 2.78 5.49 -0.65
CA VAL A 46 3.55 4.58 -1.53
C VAL A 46 4.03 5.28 -2.80
N LYS A 47 3.19 6.12 -3.42
CA LYS A 47 3.59 6.92 -4.58
C LYS A 47 4.79 7.81 -4.26
N ALA A 48 4.77 8.52 -3.13
CA ALA A 48 5.89 9.35 -2.71
C ALA A 48 7.17 8.53 -2.49
N SER A 49 7.05 7.34 -1.88
CA SER A 49 8.17 6.41 -1.73
C SER A 49 8.73 5.94 -3.07
N LEU A 50 7.87 5.64 -4.05
CA LEU A 50 8.29 5.26 -5.41
C LEU A 50 9.05 6.38 -6.13
N GLU A 51 8.58 7.63 -6.02
CA GLU A 51 9.25 8.79 -6.63
C GLU A 51 10.64 9.02 -5.99
N SER A 52 10.72 8.91 -4.66
CA SER A 52 11.97 8.98 -3.91
C SER A 52 12.93 7.84 -4.30
N GLY A 53 12.44 6.60 -4.29
CA GLY A 53 13.21 5.42 -4.67
C GLY A 53 13.71 5.48 -6.12
N ALA A 54 12.89 5.92 -7.06
CA ALA A 54 13.29 6.11 -8.45
C ALA A 54 14.40 7.16 -8.59
N THR A 55 14.35 8.23 -7.79
CA THR A 55 15.41 9.25 -7.73
C THR A 55 16.71 8.68 -7.16
N LEU A 56 16.63 7.82 -6.14
CA LEU A 56 17.79 7.12 -5.60
C LEU A 56 18.41 6.16 -6.62
N VAL A 57 17.60 5.42 -7.36
CA VAL A 57 18.06 4.54 -8.44
C VAL A 57 18.75 5.36 -9.54
N TYR A 58 18.16 6.49 -9.94
CA TYR A 58 18.77 7.41 -10.90
C TYR A 58 20.12 7.94 -10.42
N ALA A 59 20.21 8.39 -9.16
CA ALA A 59 21.46 8.84 -8.58
C ALA A 59 22.53 7.75 -8.62
N LYS A 60 22.19 6.51 -8.27
CA LYS A 60 23.12 5.37 -8.37
C LYS A 60 23.52 5.08 -9.83
N ALA A 61 22.59 5.16 -10.77
CA ALA A 61 22.89 4.97 -12.20
C ALA A 61 23.81 6.08 -12.72
N ALA A 62 23.64 7.32 -12.28
CA ALA A 62 24.51 8.43 -12.63
C ALA A 62 25.94 8.24 -12.10
N LEU A 63 26.09 7.77 -10.86
CA LEU A 63 27.38 7.42 -10.28
C LEU A 63 28.07 6.26 -11.00
N ALA A 64 27.29 5.31 -11.52
CA ALA A 64 27.78 4.18 -12.30
C ALA A 64 28.05 4.52 -13.78
N GLY A 65 27.70 5.72 -14.26
CA GLY A 65 27.81 6.08 -15.68
C GLY A 65 26.77 5.42 -16.59
N GLU A 66 25.69 4.88 -16.01
CA GLU A 66 24.63 4.13 -16.69
C GLU A 66 23.38 4.98 -17.00
N GLN A 67 23.32 6.23 -16.54
CA GLN A 67 22.15 7.11 -16.61
C GLN A 67 21.68 7.46 -18.03
N LYS A 68 22.51 7.27 -19.06
CA LYS A 68 22.14 7.49 -20.47
C LYS A 68 21.87 6.20 -21.25
N LYS A 69 22.04 5.03 -20.61
CA LYS A 69 21.94 3.73 -21.28
C LYS A 69 20.51 3.19 -21.29
N ALA A 70 20.26 2.36 -22.30
CA ALA A 70 18.95 1.84 -22.69
C ALA A 70 19.12 0.51 -23.46
N PRO A 71 19.19 -0.66 -22.80
CA PRO A 71 19.05 -0.87 -21.36
C PRO A 71 20.33 -0.51 -20.58
N GLY A 72 20.16 -0.07 -19.34
CA GLY A 72 21.23 0.03 -18.33
C GLY A 72 20.94 -0.88 -17.14
N SER A 73 21.85 -0.96 -16.18
CA SER A 73 21.61 -1.69 -14.93
C SER A 73 22.38 -1.09 -13.76
N VAL A 74 21.81 -1.14 -12.57
CA VAL A 74 22.46 -0.64 -11.35
C VAL A 74 22.18 -1.54 -10.16
N ASN A 75 23.18 -1.71 -9.30
CA ASN A 75 23.01 -2.45 -8.06
C ASN A 75 22.30 -1.58 -7.02
N VAL A 76 21.16 -2.06 -6.53
CA VAL A 76 20.41 -1.45 -5.44
C VAL A 76 20.31 -2.43 -4.29
N SER A 77 20.34 -1.92 -3.07
CA SER A 77 20.19 -2.74 -1.88
C SER A 77 19.58 -1.88 -0.78
N GLN A 78 18.40 -2.27 -0.32
CA GLN A 78 17.81 -1.76 0.92
C GLN A 78 18.04 -2.73 2.09
N SER A 79 18.12 -4.05 1.83
CA SER A 79 18.20 -5.11 2.85
C SER A 79 19.56 -5.83 2.92
N GLY A 80 20.64 -5.18 2.46
CA GLY A 80 22.02 -5.70 2.56
C GLY A 80 22.42 -6.75 1.50
N THR A 81 21.48 -7.27 0.71
CA THR A 81 21.78 -8.04 -0.51
C THR A 81 21.60 -7.13 -1.72
N ALA A 82 22.62 -7.03 -2.58
CA ALA A 82 22.55 -6.20 -3.77
C ALA A 82 21.80 -6.92 -4.90
N VAL A 83 20.80 -6.25 -5.47
CA VAL A 83 20.05 -6.71 -6.64
C VAL A 83 20.41 -5.83 -7.83
N ASN A 84 20.73 -6.48 -8.95
CA ASN A 84 21.00 -5.78 -10.21
C ASN A 84 19.68 -5.37 -10.86
N LEU A 85 19.28 -4.12 -10.62
CA LEU A 85 18.05 -3.55 -11.14
C LEU A 85 18.24 -3.08 -12.57
N ALA A 86 17.39 -3.54 -13.48
CA ALA A 86 17.36 -3.04 -14.85
C ALA A 86 16.86 -1.59 -14.88
N THR A 87 17.57 -0.74 -15.59
CA THR A 87 17.23 0.68 -15.75
C THR A 87 17.02 1.05 -17.21
N GLN A 88 16.25 2.10 -17.42
CA GLN A 88 16.00 2.74 -18.69
C GLN A 88 16.29 4.22 -18.52
N TYR A 89 17.38 4.71 -19.12
CA TYR A 89 17.87 6.08 -18.92
C TYR A 89 18.05 6.44 -17.43
N GLY A 90 18.60 5.50 -16.65
CA GLY A 90 18.85 5.66 -15.22
C GLY A 90 17.65 5.43 -14.30
N TYR A 91 16.42 5.36 -14.81
CA TYR A 91 15.22 5.07 -14.01
C TYR A 91 14.90 3.58 -13.98
N PRO A 92 14.23 3.06 -12.93
CA PRO A 92 13.79 1.66 -12.87
C PRO A 92 12.95 1.26 -14.08
N LYS A 93 13.30 0.14 -14.73
CA LYS A 93 12.57 -0.35 -15.90
C LYS A 93 11.32 -1.12 -15.46
N SER A 94 10.14 -0.60 -15.81
CA SER A 94 8.83 -1.18 -15.49
C SER A 94 8.68 -2.68 -15.80
N SER A 95 9.25 -3.18 -16.92
CA SER A 95 9.12 -4.59 -17.32
C SER A 95 9.79 -5.60 -16.37
N THR A 96 10.68 -5.12 -15.50
CA THR A 96 11.44 -5.95 -14.55
C THR A 96 11.00 -5.69 -13.11
N VAL A 97 10.04 -4.78 -12.92
CA VAL A 97 9.51 -4.41 -11.61
C VAL A 97 8.52 -5.48 -11.13
N THR A 98 8.98 -6.28 -10.16
CA THR A 98 8.20 -7.19 -9.34
C THR A 98 8.20 -6.72 -7.88
N VAL A 99 7.36 -7.30 -7.04
CA VAL A 99 7.34 -7.06 -5.58
C VAL A 99 8.74 -7.20 -4.98
N ALA A 100 9.45 -8.29 -5.30
CA ALA A 100 10.80 -8.54 -4.79
C ALA A 100 11.78 -7.45 -5.21
N THR A 101 11.78 -7.06 -6.49
CA THR A 101 12.69 -6.01 -6.95
C THR A 101 12.32 -4.63 -6.40
N LEU A 102 11.04 -4.37 -6.07
CA LEU A 102 10.59 -3.10 -5.50
C LEU A 102 11.08 -2.91 -4.06
N GLN A 103 11.06 -3.98 -3.28
CA GLN A 103 11.55 -4.00 -1.90
C GLN A 103 13.03 -3.64 -1.78
N ASP A 104 13.80 -3.73 -2.87
CA ASP A 104 15.22 -3.34 -2.87
C ASP A 104 15.47 -1.84 -2.98
N TRP A 105 14.46 -1.04 -3.41
CA TRP A 105 14.59 0.41 -3.59
C TRP A 105 13.52 1.22 -2.88
N ILE A 106 12.42 0.60 -2.44
CA ILE A 106 11.40 1.21 -1.56
C ILE A 106 11.01 0.24 -0.45
N ASP A 107 10.72 0.78 0.73
CA ASP A 107 10.22 -0.02 1.86
C ASP A 107 8.71 -0.25 1.65
N ILE A 108 8.35 -1.47 1.28
CA ILE A 108 6.98 -1.87 0.98
C ILE A 108 6.74 -3.33 1.38
N ASP A 109 5.61 -3.61 2.01
CA ASP A 109 5.22 -4.98 2.34
C ASP A 109 4.48 -5.63 1.14
N GLY A 110 5.02 -6.73 0.64
CA GLY A 110 4.38 -7.53 -0.41
C GLY A 110 3.09 -8.23 0.04
N ALA A 111 2.79 -8.24 1.33
CA ALA A 111 1.52 -8.72 1.87
C ALA A 111 0.37 -7.73 1.58
N ASP A 112 0.65 -6.43 1.60
CA ASP A 112 -0.36 -5.37 1.53
C ASP A 112 -0.62 -4.88 0.10
N PHE A 113 0.35 -5.04 -0.80
CA PHE A 113 0.31 -4.47 -2.14
C PHE A 113 0.50 -5.51 -3.25
N GLU A 114 -0.22 -5.31 -4.35
CA GLU A 114 -0.03 -6.01 -5.61
C GLU A 114 0.59 -5.07 -6.64
N ILE A 115 1.61 -5.57 -7.33
CA ILE A 115 2.27 -4.87 -8.43
C ILE A 115 2.00 -5.60 -9.73
N ALA A 116 1.50 -4.87 -10.71
CA ALA A 116 1.26 -5.38 -12.05
C ALA A 116 1.97 -4.51 -13.08
N THR A 117 2.69 -5.14 -14.01
CA THR A 117 3.25 -4.43 -15.15
C THR A 117 2.16 -4.17 -16.19
N VAL A 118 2.06 -2.93 -16.66
CA VAL A 118 1.16 -2.51 -17.73
C VAL A 118 2.00 -2.18 -18.97
N GLY A 119 2.03 -3.12 -19.92
CA GLY A 119 2.85 -3.01 -21.12
C GLY A 119 4.36 -3.07 -20.78
N THR A 120 5.16 -2.22 -21.42
CA THR A 120 6.63 -2.20 -21.24
C THR A 120 7.16 -0.99 -20.49
N THR A 121 6.31 0.00 -20.23
CA THR A 121 6.71 1.33 -19.72
C THR A 121 6.04 1.73 -18.42
N GLN A 122 4.99 1.02 -17.97
CA GLN A 122 4.22 1.37 -16.79
C GLN A 122 4.06 0.15 -15.87
N PHE A 123 3.98 0.39 -14.57
CA PHE A 123 3.51 -0.59 -13.61
C PHE A 123 2.54 0.09 -12.67
N THR A 124 1.60 -0.67 -12.14
CA THR A 124 0.62 -0.21 -11.17
C THR A 124 0.93 -0.83 -9.82
N VAL A 125 0.76 -0.05 -8.76
CA VAL A 125 0.75 -0.54 -7.38
C VAL A 125 -0.65 -0.36 -6.84
N SER A 126 -1.23 -1.42 -6.29
CA SER A 126 -2.59 -1.46 -5.77
C SER A 126 -2.62 -2.17 -4.43
N LEU A 127 -3.61 -1.87 -3.59
CA LEU A 127 -3.81 -2.62 -2.34
C LEU A 127 -4.37 -4.01 -2.66
N LYS A 128 -3.81 -5.03 -2.01
CA LYS A 128 -4.22 -6.42 -2.18
C LYS A 128 -5.68 -6.61 -1.79
N GLY A 129 -6.41 -7.43 -2.55
CA GLY A 129 -7.84 -7.70 -2.33
C GLY A 129 -8.80 -6.69 -2.97
N GLN A 130 -8.30 -5.79 -3.82
CA GLN A 130 -9.12 -4.92 -4.70
C GLN A 130 -9.02 -5.29 -6.18
N THR A 131 -8.69 -6.54 -6.49
CA THR A 131 -8.72 -7.04 -7.87
C THR A 131 -10.18 -7.21 -8.30
N ALA A 132 -10.71 -6.20 -9.00
CA ALA A 132 -11.96 -6.35 -9.73
C ALA A 132 -11.67 -7.22 -10.97
N TYR A 133 -12.19 -8.45 -10.99
CA TYR A 133 -12.27 -9.23 -12.22
C TYR A 133 -13.38 -8.61 -13.07
N VAL A 134 -13.02 -8.11 -14.25
CA VAL A 134 -13.99 -7.77 -15.31
C VAL A 134 -14.27 -9.02 -16.12
#